data_AF-A0A921NDQ5-F1
#
_entry.id   AF-A0A921NDQ5-F1
#
_cell.length_a   1.000
_cell.length_b   1.000
_cell.length_c   1.000
_cell.angle_alpha   90.00
_cell.angle_beta   90.00
_cell.angle_gamma   90.00
#
_symmetry.space_group_name_H-M   'P 1'
#
loop_
_entity.id
_entity.type
_entity.pdbx_description
1 polymer ?
#
loop_
_entity_poly.entity_id
_entity_poly.type
_entity_poly.pdbx_seq_one_letter_code
_entity_poly.pdbx_strand_id
1 'polypeptide(L)'
;MRIAASVVQPERLYQQDERKRQQLRKEAGDAYKKNADYFQPAKNSALAELEQLLSGKNQKLVKDDYTPEEKKQIADLAQADREVRAHEQAHKSVGGAIAGAVSLGFTEGPDGKRYATSGEVSISAAPASDAEETIAILERVRQAALAPANPSAQDLKVAASAVSQIEQVRAKAAAEVEEAPPFADEDTTIEVPERFTLDTALDPTKETIFGRNLEQLMKERLFAKATATYGATKAMVANGYKSFVEPAFSQTA
;
A
#
# COMPACT_ATOMS: atom_id res chain seq x y z
N MET A 1 43.67 -110.22 60.36
CA MET A 1 43.02 -109.05 61.01
C MET A 1 42.84 -107.99 59.92
N ARG A 2 41.63 -107.43 59.79
CA ARG A 2 41.15 -106.64 58.63
C ARG A 2 41.84 -105.28 58.53
N ILE A 3 42.28 -104.89 57.33
CA ILE A 3 42.54 -103.48 56.96
C ILE A 3 41.68 -103.20 55.73
N ALA A 4 40.53 -102.56 55.94
CA ALA A 4 39.65 -102.06 54.89
C ALA A 4 39.96 -100.57 54.69
N ALA A 5 40.72 -100.24 53.65
CA ALA A 5 41.02 -98.86 53.28
C ALA A 5 40.40 -98.53 51.91
N SER A 6 39.61 -97.45 51.92
CA SER A 6 39.43 -96.46 50.86
C SER A 6 38.78 -96.85 49.51
N VAL A 7 37.48 -97.13 49.50
CA VAL A 7 36.65 -97.11 48.26
C VAL A 7 35.62 -95.95 48.25
N VAL A 8 35.67 -95.02 49.21
CA VAL A 8 34.63 -93.96 49.39
C VAL A 8 35.01 -92.60 48.76
N GLN A 9 36.10 -92.50 48.00
CA GLN A 9 36.65 -91.20 47.59
C GLN A 9 36.03 -90.50 46.35
N PRO A 10 35.51 -91.18 45.30
CA PRO A 10 35.03 -90.45 44.11
C PRO A 10 33.65 -89.79 44.31
N GLU A 11 32.73 -90.40 45.07
CA GLU A 11 31.39 -89.85 45.28
C GLU A 11 31.40 -88.56 46.10
N ARG A 12 32.29 -88.42 47.10
CA ARG A 12 32.40 -87.20 47.90
C ARG A 12 32.89 -86.01 47.09
N LEU A 13 33.82 -86.22 46.16
CA LEU A 13 34.30 -85.18 45.24
C LEU A 13 33.19 -84.75 44.29
N TYR A 14 32.45 -85.70 43.72
CA TYR A 14 31.30 -85.42 42.85
C TYR A 14 30.21 -84.61 43.59
N GLN A 15 29.89 -84.99 44.83
CA GLN A 15 28.94 -84.25 45.66
C GLN A 15 29.44 -82.84 46.03
N GLN A 16 30.75 -82.63 46.17
CA GLN A 16 31.32 -81.31 46.41
C GLN A 16 31.24 -80.41 45.17
N ASP A 17 31.49 -80.96 43.98
CA ASP A 17 31.42 -80.21 42.72
C ASP A 17 29.99 -79.83 42.35
N GLU A 18 29.01 -80.71 42.56
CA GLU A 18 27.58 -80.40 42.42
C GLU A 18 27.16 -79.26 43.36
N ARG A 19 27.61 -79.28 44.63
CA ARG A 19 27.33 -78.19 45.58
C ARG A 19 27.94 -76.87 45.13
N LYS A 20 29.19 -76.86 44.65
CA LYS A 20 29.85 -75.65 44.13
C LYS A 20 29.11 -75.08 42.92
N ARG A 21 28.69 -75.94 41.98
CA ARG A 21 27.89 -75.54 40.80
C ARG A 21 26.53 -74.97 41.20
N GLN A 22 25.88 -75.56 42.20
CA GLN A 22 24.61 -75.03 42.74
C GLN A 22 24.80 -73.68 43.45
N GLN A 23 25.89 -73.49 44.19
CA GLN A 23 26.23 -72.20 44.81
C GLN A 23 26.49 -71.12 43.75
N LEU A 24 27.32 -71.42 42.74
CA LEU A 24 27.58 -70.51 41.62
C LEU A 24 26.31 -70.13 40.84
N ARG A 25 25.38 -71.09 40.63
CA ARG A 25 24.07 -70.81 40.01
C ARG A 25 23.20 -69.91 40.88
N LYS A 26 23.22 -70.08 42.20
CA LYS A 26 22.50 -69.21 43.15
C LYS A 26 23.09 -67.81 43.15
N GLU A 27 24.42 -67.68 43.23
CA GLU A 27 25.11 -66.40 43.18
C GLU A 27 24.89 -65.64 41.86
N ALA A 28 24.95 -66.34 40.73
CA ALA A 28 24.63 -65.74 39.43
C ALA A 28 23.16 -65.28 39.39
N GLY A 29 22.21 -66.12 39.84
CA GLY A 29 20.80 -65.77 39.93
C GLY A 29 20.54 -64.57 40.84
N ASP A 30 21.26 -64.45 41.94
CA ASP A 30 21.15 -63.34 42.88
C ASP A 30 21.79 -62.06 42.33
N ALA A 31 22.88 -62.16 41.57
CA ALA A 31 23.47 -61.03 40.85
C ALA A 31 22.51 -60.49 39.76
N TYR A 32 21.84 -61.39 39.02
CA TYR A 32 20.82 -61.00 38.04
C TYR A 32 19.59 -60.35 38.70
N LYS A 33 19.12 -60.87 39.84
CA LYS A 33 18.02 -60.27 40.60
C LYS A 33 18.40 -58.89 41.14
N LYS A 34 19.60 -58.73 41.71
CA LYS A 34 20.09 -57.44 42.18
C LYS A 34 20.18 -56.44 41.02
N ASN A 35 20.77 -56.82 39.89
CA ASN A 35 20.81 -55.97 38.70
C ASN A 35 19.41 -55.59 38.23
N ALA A 36 18.48 -56.55 38.13
CA ALA A 36 17.09 -56.28 37.75
C ALA A 36 16.38 -55.33 38.73
N ASP A 37 16.66 -55.44 40.03
CA ASP A 37 16.13 -54.52 41.04
C ASP A 37 16.65 -53.08 40.88
N TYR A 38 17.89 -52.90 40.39
CA TYR A 38 18.47 -51.58 40.09
C TYR A 38 17.91 -50.95 38.80
N PHE A 39 17.38 -51.74 37.88
CA PHE A 39 16.74 -51.25 36.65
C PHE A 39 15.24 -50.97 36.84
N GLN A 40 14.69 -51.13 38.04
CA GLN A 40 13.33 -50.70 38.31
C GLN A 40 13.27 -49.16 38.40
N PRO A 41 12.35 -48.51 37.66
CA PRO A 41 12.25 -47.04 37.60
C PRO A 41 11.98 -46.40 38.98
N ALA A 42 11.35 -47.14 39.91
CA ALA A 42 11.08 -46.66 41.26
C ALA A 42 12.31 -46.52 42.17
N LYS A 43 13.40 -47.25 41.88
CA LYS A 43 14.62 -47.26 42.73
C LYS A 43 15.78 -46.46 42.16
N ASN A 44 15.69 -46.06 40.89
CA ASN A 44 16.76 -45.35 40.19
C ASN A 44 16.22 -44.01 39.68
N SER A 45 16.42 -42.96 40.48
CA SER A 45 15.90 -41.61 40.20
C SER A 45 16.32 -41.10 38.82
N ALA A 46 17.55 -41.39 38.40
CA ALA A 46 18.06 -41.02 37.08
C ALA A 46 17.25 -41.66 35.93
N LEU A 47 16.71 -42.87 36.12
CA LEU A 47 15.94 -43.58 35.10
C LEU A 47 14.51 -43.01 34.99
N ALA A 48 13.94 -42.59 36.12
CA ALA A 48 12.68 -41.84 36.16
C ALA A 48 12.82 -40.45 35.52
N GLU A 49 13.92 -39.74 35.76
CA GLU A 49 14.22 -38.47 35.09
C GLU A 49 14.36 -38.64 33.57
N LEU A 50 15.05 -39.69 33.13
CA LEU A 50 15.24 -40.01 31.71
C LEU A 50 13.89 -40.35 31.03
N GLU A 51 13.04 -41.14 31.69
CA GLU A 51 11.68 -41.44 31.23
C GLU A 51 10.80 -40.18 31.14
N GLN A 52 10.92 -39.26 32.09
CA GLN A 52 10.20 -37.99 32.07
C GLN A 52 10.70 -37.03 30.97
N LEU A 53 12.01 -37.04 30.68
CA LEU A 53 12.61 -36.29 29.58
C LEU A 53 12.20 -36.84 28.21
N LEU A 54 12.28 -38.17 28.01
CA LEU A 54 11.85 -38.81 26.77
C LEU A 54 10.34 -38.75 26.55
N SER A 55 9.54 -38.76 27.62
CA SER A 55 8.07 -38.62 27.52
C SER A 55 7.60 -37.19 27.26
N GLY A 56 8.51 -36.21 27.18
CA GLY A 56 8.20 -34.81 26.88
C GLY A 56 7.44 -34.06 27.98
N LYS A 57 7.07 -34.72 29.09
CA LYS A 57 6.31 -34.11 30.20
C LYS A 57 7.10 -32.99 30.90
N ASN A 58 8.43 -33.06 30.90
CA ASN A 58 9.31 -32.06 31.51
C ASN A 58 9.88 -31.02 30.54
N GLN A 59 9.34 -30.90 29.32
CA GLN A 59 9.77 -29.86 28.37
C GLN A 59 9.52 -28.43 28.89
N LYS A 60 8.66 -28.28 29.92
CA LYS A 60 8.46 -27.01 30.65
C LYS A 60 9.53 -26.70 31.71
N LEU A 61 10.22 -27.70 32.27
CA LEU A 61 11.21 -27.49 33.35
C LEU A 61 12.59 -27.07 32.81
N VAL A 62 12.93 -27.45 31.58
CA VAL A 62 14.13 -26.95 30.89
C VAL A 62 13.99 -25.46 30.50
N LYS A 63 12.77 -24.90 30.54
CA LYS A 63 12.53 -23.48 30.18
C LYS A 63 13.02 -22.48 31.22
N ASP A 64 13.34 -22.88 32.46
CA ASP A 64 13.80 -21.90 33.47
C ASP A 64 15.35 -21.82 33.57
N ASP A 65 16.05 -22.75 32.92
CA ASP A 65 17.52 -22.82 32.87
C ASP A 65 18.08 -22.22 31.56
N TYR A 66 17.62 -21.01 31.20
CA TYR A 66 18.27 -20.25 30.13
C TYR A 66 19.72 -19.92 30.52
N THR A 67 20.63 -20.10 29.57
CA THR A 67 22.01 -19.64 29.68
C THR A 67 22.04 -18.12 29.95
N PRO A 68 23.11 -17.57 30.56
CA PRO A 68 23.23 -16.13 30.76
C PRO A 68 23.06 -15.31 29.46
N GLU A 69 23.50 -15.88 28.34
CA GLU A 69 23.37 -15.29 27.01
C GLU A 69 21.90 -15.25 26.55
N GLU A 70 21.17 -16.36 26.68
CA GLU A 70 19.74 -16.42 26.36
C GLU A 70 18.90 -15.49 27.26
N LYS A 71 19.23 -15.41 28.55
CA LYS A 71 18.57 -14.47 29.49
C LYS A 71 18.77 -13.02 29.05
N LYS A 72 19.98 -12.67 28.63
CA LYS A 72 20.29 -11.34 28.11
C LYS A 72 19.50 -11.07 26.82
N GLN A 73 19.47 -12.03 25.90
CA GLN A 73 18.71 -11.89 24.65
C GLN A 73 17.20 -11.70 24.92
N ILE A 74 16.62 -12.47 25.85
CA ILE A 74 15.21 -12.30 26.25
C ILE A 74 14.98 -10.90 26.84
N ALA A 75 15.90 -10.41 27.68
CA ALA A 75 15.79 -9.08 28.27
C ALA A 75 15.87 -7.96 27.20
N ASP A 76 16.79 -8.09 26.25
CA ASP A 76 16.97 -7.14 25.14
C ASP A 76 15.73 -7.12 24.24
N LEU A 77 15.18 -8.29 23.88
CA LEU A 77 13.95 -8.42 23.09
C LEU A 77 12.74 -7.85 23.84
N ALA A 78 12.64 -8.12 25.15
CA ALA A 78 11.56 -7.58 25.98
C ALA A 78 11.64 -6.05 26.11
N GLN A 79 12.85 -5.48 26.11
CA GLN A 79 13.04 -4.04 26.09
C GLN A 79 12.61 -3.45 24.74
N ALA A 80 13.09 -4.02 23.64
CA ALA A 80 12.70 -3.59 22.29
C ALA A 80 11.18 -3.63 22.08
N ASP A 81 10.49 -4.69 22.55
CA ASP A 81 9.03 -4.80 22.44
C ASP A 81 8.30 -3.65 23.16
N ARG A 82 8.77 -3.27 24.35
CA ARG A 82 8.19 -2.13 25.08
C ARG A 82 8.44 -0.81 24.33
N GLU A 83 9.64 -0.62 23.82
CA GLU A 83 10.02 0.59 23.10
C GLU A 83 9.23 0.74 21.79
N VAL A 84 9.16 -0.31 20.97
CA VAL A 84 8.41 -0.32 19.71
C VAL A 84 6.93 -0.07 19.98
N ARG A 85 6.32 -0.76 20.95
CA ARG A 85 4.91 -0.52 21.27
C ARG A 85 4.66 0.89 21.76
N ALA A 86 5.54 1.45 22.59
CA ALA A 86 5.42 2.82 23.05
C ALA A 86 5.57 3.83 21.90
N HIS A 87 6.50 3.55 20.97
CA HIS A 87 6.72 4.34 19.76
C HIS A 87 5.47 4.37 18.87
N GLU A 88 4.94 3.20 18.50
CA GLU A 88 3.73 3.12 17.68
C GLU A 88 2.50 3.70 18.39
N GLN A 89 2.40 3.50 19.70
CA GLN A 89 1.31 4.07 20.49
C GLN A 89 1.37 5.59 20.51
N ALA A 90 2.56 6.20 20.54
CA ALA A 90 2.73 7.64 20.47
C ALA A 90 2.17 8.17 19.14
N HIS A 91 2.57 7.58 18.01
CA HIS A 91 2.05 7.92 16.69
C HIS A 91 0.53 7.84 16.62
N LYS A 92 -0.04 6.71 17.08
CA LYS A 92 -1.49 6.51 17.09
C LYS A 92 -2.24 7.50 17.97
N SER A 93 -1.70 7.79 19.16
CA SER A 93 -2.36 8.68 20.12
C SER A 93 -2.48 10.10 19.60
N VAL A 94 -1.44 10.61 18.95
CA VAL A 94 -1.42 11.97 18.37
C VAL A 94 -2.17 12.00 17.04
N GLY A 95 -1.98 11.01 16.17
CA GLY A 95 -2.72 10.92 14.91
C GLY A 95 -4.22 10.81 15.11
N GLY A 96 -4.69 10.06 16.12
CA GLY A 96 -6.12 9.92 16.40
C GLY A 96 -6.86 9.35 15.19
N ALA A 97 -7.81 10.11 14.62
CA ALA A 97 -8.63 9.66 13.49
C ALA A 97 -7.87 9.49 12.16
N ILE A 98 -6.74 10.18 11.98
CA ILE A 98 -5.91 10.08 10.75
C ILE A 98 -4.86 8.97 10.85
N ALA A 99 -4.67 8.38 12.03
CA ALA A 99 -3.79 7.24 12.22
C ALA A 99 -4.55 5.94 11.92
N GLY A 100 -3.97 5.12 11.06
CA GLY A 100 -4.45 3.79 10.74
C GLY A 100 -4.17 2.78 11.85
N ALA A 101 -4.30 1.49 11.48
CA ALA A 101 -3.96 0.41 12.39
C ALA A 101 -2.43 0.37 12.63
N VAL A 102 -2.05 -0.07 13.83
CA VAL A 102 -0.65 -0.35 14.17
C VAL A 102 -0.28 -1.70 13.59
N SER A 103 0.77 -1.73 12.76
CA SER A 103 1.38 -2.95 12.26
C SER A 103 2.63 -3.24 13.08
N LEU A 104 2.84 -4.50 13.52
CA LEU A 104 4.00 -4.91 14.30
C LEU A 104 4.67 -6.12 13.65
N GLY A 105 5.99 -6.05 13.50
CA GLY A 105 6.84 -7.18 13.17
C GLY A 105 7.34 -7.86 14.44
N PHE A 106 7.32 -9.19 14.45
CA PHE A 106 7.67 -9.98 15.63
C PHE A 106 8.90 -10.83 15.40
N THR A 107 9.69 -11.00 16.45
CA THR A 107 10.79 -11.96 16.54
C THR A 107 10.53 -12.93 17.68
N GLU A 108 10.74 -14.22 17.44
CA GLU A 108 10.60 -15.25 18.46
C GLU A 108 11.90 -15.33 19.28
N GLY A 109 11.76 -15.24 20.61
CA GLY A 109 12.85 -15.39 21.56
C GLY A 109 13.15 -16.86 21.87
N PRO A 110 14.30 -17.15 22.51
CA PRO A 110 14.66 -18.50 22.93
C PRO A 110 13.69 -19.08 23.98
N ASP A 111 12.82 -18.25 24.55
CA ASP A 111 11.71 -18.66 25.41
C ASP A 111 10.43 -19.11 24.68
N GLY A 112 10.43 -19.03 23.34
CA GLY A 112 9.29 -19.32 22.49
C GLY A 112 8.20 -18.25 22.54
N LYS A 113 8.49 -17.06 23.07
CA LYS A 113 7.59 -15.91 23.04
C LYS A 113 7.93 -15.00 21.86
N ARG A 114 6.91 -14.31 21.35
CA ARG A 114 7.07 -13.33 20.26
C ARG A 114 7.16 -11.93 20.84
N TYR A 115 8.21 -11.21 20.46
CA TYR A 115 8.51 -9.83 20.85
C TYR A 115 8.42 -8.92 19.63
N ALA A 116 7.80 -7.74 19.76
CA ALA A 116 7.75 -6.75 18.69
C ALA A 116 9.13 -6.11 18.51
N THR A 117 9.71 -6.24 17.33
CA THR A 117 11.05 -5.70 17.01
C THR A 117 10.99 -4.62 15.93
N SER A 118 9.88 -4.53 15.20
CA SER A 118 9.57 -3.44 14.30
C SER A 118 8.09 -3.08 14.38
N GLY A 119 7.75 -1.85 14.01
CA GLY A 119 6.39 -1.37 13.96
C GLY A 119 6.24 -0.24 12.95
N GLU A 120 5.01 -0.03 12.49
CA GLU A 120 4.63 1.16 11.74
C GLU A 120 3.16 1.52 11.98
N VAL A 121 2.86 2.82 11.97
CA VAL A 121 1.51 3.37 11.92
C VAL A 121 1.32 4.10 10.61
N SER A 122 0.44 3.60 9.75
CA SER A 122 0.09 4.31 8.51
C SER A 122 -0.69 5.57 8.87
N ILE A 123 -0.20 6.75 8.46
CA ILE A 123 -0.93 8.01 8.61
C ILE A 123 -1.51 8.36 7.25
N SER A 124 -2.84 8.42 7.16
CA SER A 124 -3.53 8.83 5.94
C SER A 124 -4.66 9.77 6.27
N ALA A 125 -4.79 10.81 5.46
CA ALA A 125 -5.90 11.73 5.56
C ALA A 125 -6.37 12.07 4.14
N ALA A 126 -7.68 12.13 3.95
CA ALA A 126 -8.24 12.59 2.70
C ALA A 126 -7.99 14.11 2.56
N PRO A 127 -7.74 14.60 1.34
CA PRO A 127 -7.72 16.04 1.10
C PRO A 127 -9.10 16.62 1.42
N ALA A 128 -9.13 17.73 2.16
CA ALA A 128 -10.35 18.47 2.42
C ALA A 128 -10.66 19.42 1.25
N SER A 129 -11.91 19.88 1.14
CA SER A 129 -12.31 20.90 0.16
C SER A 129 -11.71 22.26 0.48
N ASP A 130 -11.54 22.56 1.77
CA ASP A 130 -11.09 23.87 2.22
C ASP A 130 -9.58 23.88 2.50
N ALA A 131 -8.94 24.99 2.15
CA ALA A 131 -7.51 25.18 2.38
C ALA A 131 -7.14 25.15 3.86
N GLU A 132 -7.98 25.75 4.72
CA GLU A 132 -7.78 25.78 6.17
C GLU A 132 -7.87 24.38 6.79
N GLU A 133 -8.87 23.59 6.40
CA GLU A 133 -9.02 22.21 6.85
C GLU A 133 -7.86 21.33 6.39
N THR A 134 -7.41 21.52 5.15
CA THR A 134 -6.24 20.81 4.62
C THR A 134 -4.97 21.14 5.42
N ILE A 135 -4.76 22.40 5.78
CA ILE A 135 -3.63 22.81 6.63
C ILE A 135 -3.74 22.16 8.01
N ALA A 136 -4.92 22.15 8.63
CA ALA A 136 -5.12 21.52 9.94
C ALA A 136 -4.82 20.02 9.92
N ILE A 137 -5.25 19.32 8.85
CA ILE A 137 -4.93 17.91 8.62
C ILE A 137 -3.42 17.71 8.49
N LEU A 138 -2.74 18.50 7.66
CA LEU A 138 -1.29 18.38 7.45
C LEU A 138 -0.49 18.72 8.72
N GLU A 139 -0.94 19.69 9.51
CA GLU A 139 -0.33 20.00 10.80
C GLU A 139 -0.48 18.82 11.78
N ARG A 140 -1.62 18.14 11.76
CA ARG A 140 -1.83 16.92 12.56
C ARG A 140 -0.95 15.78 12.07
N VAL A 141 -0.77 15.60 10.75
CA VAL A 141 0.18 14.62 10.18
C VAL A 141 1.60 14.92 10.67
N ARG A 142 2.03 16.19 10.61
CA ARG A 142 3.34 16.62 11.10
C ARG A 142 3.52 16.32 12.59
N GLN A 143 2.53 16.65 13.42
CA GLN A 143 2.57 16.38 14.85
C GLN A 143 2.61 14.89 15.16
N ALA A 144 1.82 14.08 14.46
CA ALA A 144 1.79 12.64 14.64
C ALA A 144 3.11 11.98 14.25
N ALA A 145 3.75 12.42 13.16
CA ALA A 145 5.08 11.93 12.76
C ALA A 145 6.16 12.29 13.79
N LEU A 146 6.08 13.47 14.41
CA LEU A 146 7.04 13.92 15.43
C LEU A 146 6.66 13.49 16.87
N ALA A 147 5.62 12.67 17.04
CA ALA A 147 5.10 12.31 18.36
C ALA A 147 6.05 11.46 19.23
N PRO A 148 6.78 10.46 18.69
CA PRO A 148 7.71 9.68 19.50
C PRO A 148 8.90 10.52 19.97
N ALA A 149 9.46 10.17 21.14
CA ALA A 149 10.63 10.87 21.70
C ALA A 149 11.87 10.80 20.80
N ASN A 150 12.02 9.69 20.06
CA ASN A 150 13.09 9.48 19.08
C ASN A 150 12.45 9.13 17.73
N PRO A 151 12.04 10.13 16.91
CA PRO A 151 11.44 9.87 15.61
C PRO A 151 12.47 9.22 14.66
N SER A 152 12.01 8.30 13.82
CA SER A 152 12.86 7.68 12.81
C SER A 152 13.17 8.64 11.66
N ALA A 153 14.16 8.31 10.83
CA ALA A 153 14.44 9.08 9.61
C ALA A 153 13.24 9.13 8.64
N GLN A 154 12.37 8.12 8.67
CA GLN A 154 11.15 8.10 7.86
C GLN A 154 10.12 9.10 8.39
N ASP A 155 9.94 9.16 9.70
CA ASP A 155 8.99 10.09 10.34
C ASP A 155 9.38 11.54 10.10
N LEU A 156 10.68 11.84 10.19
CA LEU A 156 11.22 13.16 9.89
C LEU A 156 10.94 13.57 8.44
N LYS A 157 11.05 12.64 7.48
CA LYS A 157 10.70 12.90 6.07
C LYS A 157 9.23 13.18 5.89
N VAL A 158 8.35 12.42 6.55
CA VAL A 158 6.89 12.65 6.52
C VAL A 158 6.56 14.02 7.11
N ALA A 159 7.15 14.38 8.24
CA ALA A 159 6.98 15.69 8.87
C ALA A 159 7.46 16.83 7.95
N ALA A 160 8.63 16.70 7.33
CA ALA A 160 9.15 17.69 6.38
C ALA A 160 8.28 17.81 5.12
N SER A 161 7.77 16.70 4.61
CA SER A 161 6.83 16.70 3.47
C SER A 161 5.54 17.43 3.82
N ALA A 162 4.99 17.19 5.01
CA ALA A 162 3.80 17.90 5.49
C ALA A 162 4.04 19.41 5.60
N VAL A 163 5.20 19.85 6.08
CA VAL A 163 5.58 21.28 6.11
C VAL A 163 5.58 21.89 4.71
N SER A 164 6.24 21.23 3.75
CA SER A 164 6.27 21.72 2.36
C SER A 164 4.87 21.80 1.75
N GLN A 165 4.00 20.84 2.03
CA GLN A 165 2.62 20.86 1.55
C GLN A 165 1.80 22.00 2.18
N ILE A 166 1.99 22.27 3.48
CA ILE A 166 1.33 23.40 4.17
C ILE A 166 1.70 24.71 3.49
N GLU A 167 2.98 24.92 3.18
CA GLU A 167 3.45 26.13 2.48
C GLU A 167 2.83 26.26 1.09
N GLN A 168 2.74 25.16 0.34
CA GLN A 168 2.09 25.14 -0.97
C GLN A 168 0.60 25.47 -0.89
N VAL A 169 -0.13 24.92 0.09
CA VAL A 169 -1.56 25.20 0.27
C VAL A 169 -1.77 26.66 0.65
N ARG A 170 -0.94 27.22 1.53
CA ARG A 170 -1.00 28.65 1.89
C ARG A 170 -0.73 29.57 0.70
N ALA A 171 0.26 29.23 -0.13
CA ALA A 171 0.57 30.00 -1.33
C ALA A 171 -0.59 29.97 -2.35
N LYS A 172 -1.22 28.81 -2.54
CA LYS A 172 -2.40 28.67 -3.42
C LYS A 172 -3.59 29.47 -2.90
N ALA A 173 -3.89 29.37 -1.61
CA ALA A 173 -4.97 30.11 -0.99
C ALA A 173 -4.78 31.64 -1.12
N ALA A 174 -3.54 32.12 -1.01
CA ALA A 174 -3.25 33.55 -1.23
C ALA A 174 -3.44 33.98 -2.69
N ALA A 175 -3.03 33.15 -3.65
CA ALA A 175 -3.18 33.45 -5.08
C ALA A 175 -4.65 33.43 -5.54
N GLU A 176 -5.48 32.54 -5.00
CA GLU A 176 -6.91 32.45 -5.33
C GLU A 176 -7.69 33.70 -4.88
N VAL A 177 -7.22 34.38 -3.83
CA VAL A 177 -7.79 35.68 -3.39
C VAL A 177 -7.39 36.82 -4.33
N GLU A 178 -6.23 36.76 -4.99
CA GLU A 178 -5.80 37.77 -5.99
C GLU A 178 -6.46 37.59 -7.37
N GLU A 179 -6.83 36.36 -7.74
CA GLU A 179 -7.47 36.04 -9.03
C GLU A 179 -8.97 36.37 -9.09
N ALA A 180 -9.57 36.88 -8.02
CA ALA A 180 -10.92 37.48 -8.08
C ALA A 180 -10.79 38.96 -8.49
N PRO A 181 -10.93 39.31 -9.79
CA PRO A 181 -10.82 40.69 -10.20
C PRO A 181 -11.94 41.52 -9.55
N PRO A 182 -11.66 42.71 -8.99
CA PRO A 182 -12.67 43.62 -8.45
C PRO A 182 -13.59 44.25 -9.52
N PHE A 183 -13.65 43.68 -10.73
CA PHE A 183 -14.26 44.29 -11.91
C PHE A 183 -15.71 43.87 -12.17
N ALA A 184 -16.34 43.10 -11.27
CA ALA A 184 -17.70 42.59 -11.48
C ALA A 184 -18.82 43.55 -11.00
N ASP A 185 -18.50 44.76 -10.52
CA ASP A 185 -19.48 45.75 -10.06
C ASP A 185 -19.38 47.12 -10.77
N GLU A 186 -18.70 47.23 -11.91
CA GLU A 186 -18.90 48.39 -12.78
C GLU A 186 -20.05 48.08 -13.75
N ASP A 187 -21.25 48.59 -13.40
CA ASP A 187 -22.35 48.81 -14.33
C ASP A 187 -21.82 49.56 -15.56
N THR A 188 -21.39 48.82 -16.56
CA THR A 188 -21.00 49.36 -17.86
C THR A 188 -22.29 49.68 -18.60
N THR A 189 -22.89 50.82 -18.26
CA THR A 189 -23.95 51.42 -19.07
C THR A 189 -23.33 51.82 -20.40
N ILE A 190 -23.40 50.92 -21.38
CA ILE A 190 -22.98 51.19 -22.75
C ILE A 190 -24.00 52.20 -23.32
N GLU A 191 -23.61 53.47 -23.39
CA GLU A 191 -24.38 54.49 -24.11
C GLU A 191 -24.33 54.17 -25.60
N VAL A 192 -25.34 53.44 -26.08
CA VAL A 192 -25.51 53.16 -27.51
C VAL A 192 -25.91 54.47 -28.19
N PRO A 193 -25.10 55.02 -29.13
CA PRO A 193 -25.45 56.25 -29.81
C PRO A 193 -26.78 56.10 -30.57
N GLU A 194 -27.63 57.14 -30.57
CA GLU A 194 -28.97 57.13 -31.19
C GLU A 194 -29.00 56.66 -32.66
N ARG A 195 -27.88 56.78 -33.37
CA ARG A 195 -27.73 56.29 -34.75
C ARG A 195 -27.91 54.77 -34.90
N PHE A 196 -27.76 54.01 -33.81
CA PHE A 196 -27.88 52.55 -33.80
C PHE A 196 -29.22 52.07 -33.21
N THR A 197 -30.01 52.95 -32.59
CA THR A 197 -31.34 52.63 -32.05
C THR A 197 -32.48 52.95 -33.02
N LEU A 198 -32.17 53.59 -34.15
CA LEU A 198 -33.16 53.84 -35.20
C LEU A 198 -33.31 52.58 -36.06
N ASP A 199 -34.35 51.79 -35.76
CA ASP A 199 -34.94 50.85 -36.71
C ASP A 199 -35.47 51.64 -37.92
N THR A 200 -34.55 52.02 -38.79
CA THR A 200 -34.86 52.68 -40.04
C THR A 200 -35.47 51.61 -40.91
N ALA A 201 -36.80 51.60 -41.10
CA ALA A 201 -37.43 50.75 -42.10
C ALA A 201 -36.71 50.99 -43.44
N LEU A 202 -35.87 50.05 -43.86
CA LEU A 202 -35.10 50.15 -45.08
C LEU A 202 -36.08 50.17 -46.25
N ASP A 203 -36.32 51.34 -46.80
CA ASP A 203 -37.03 51.48 -48.07
C ASP A 203 -36.06 51.11 -49.20
N PRO A 204 -36.22 49.93 -49.85
CA PRO A 204 -35.26 49.45 -50.84
C PRO A 204 -35.26 50.31 -52.12
N THR A 205 -36.22 51.24 -52.27
CA THR A 205 -36.34 52.11 -53.43
C THR A 205 -35.63 53.45 -53.26
N LYS A 206 -35.23 53.82 -52.04
CA LYS A 206 -34.47 55.05 -51.80
C LYS A 206 -33.05 54.90 -52.31
N GLU A 207 -32.54 55.98 -52.90
CA GLU A 207 -31.16 56.05 -53.36
C GLU A 207 -30.20 55.81 -52.19
N THR A 208 -29.23 54.94 -52.42
CA THR A 208 -28.16 54.72 -51.44
C THR A 208 -27.30 55.97 -51.31
N ILE A 209 -26.59 56.12 -50.18
CA ILE A 209 -25.66 57.24 -49.92
C ILE A 209 -24.63 57.44 -51.06
N PHE A 210 -24.39 56.40 -51.85
CA PHE A 210 -23.50 56.41 -53.02
C PHE A 210 -24.19 56.79 -54.34
N GLY A 211 -25.42 57.33 -54.30
CA GLY A 211 -26.18 57.80 -55.46
C GLY A 211 -26.62 56.70 -56.42
N ARG A 212 -26.63 55.43 -55.99
CA ARG A 212 -27.04 54.31 -56.85
C ARG A 212 -28.51 53.99 -56.61
N ASN A 213 -29.30 54.05 -57.69
CA ASN A 213 -30.70 53.64 -57.72
C ASN A 213 -30.80 52.12 -57.91
N LEU A 214 -31.71 51.46 -57.18
CA LEU A 214 -31.94 50.01 -57.25
C LEU A 214 -32.21 49.54 -58.68
N GLU A 215 -32.99 50.29 -59.45
CA GLU A 215 -33.34 49.92 -60.82
C GLU A 215 -32.10 49.87 -61.74
N GLN A 216 -31.20 50.84 -61.59
CA GLN A 216 -29.94 50.88 -62.33
C GLN A 216 -29.04 49.71 -61.93
N LEU A 217 -28.95 49.42 -60.64
CA LEU A 217 -28.14 48.30 -60.13
C LEU A 217 -28.68 46.95 -60.65
N MET A 218 -30.00 46.79 -60.71
CA MET A 218 -30.63 45.61 -61.32
C MET A 218 -30.34 45.50 -62.81
N LYS A 219 -30.40 46.61 -63.57
CA LYS A 219 -30.05 46.67 -65.00
C LYS A 219 -28.59 46.29 -65.24
N GLU A 220 -27.66 46.84 -64.46
CA GLU A 220 -26.24 46.49 -64.52
C GLU A 220 -26.00 45.01 -64.22
N ARG A 221 -26.65 44.48 -63.18
CA ARG A 221 -26.53 43.07 -62.81
C ARG A 221 -27.09 42.14 -63.88
N LEU A 222 -28.24 42.49 -64.46
CA LEU A 222 -28.83 41.76 -65.59
C LEU A 222 -27.91 41.79 -66.81
N PHE A 223 -27.36 42.96 -67.12
CA PHE A 223 -26.42 43.13 -68.22
C PHE A 223 -25.16 42.29 -68.01
N ALA A 224 -24.53 42.36 -66.82
CA ALA A 224 -23.36 41.56 -66.48
C ALA A 224 -23.63 40.06 -66.52
N LYS A 225 -24.82 39.62 -66.07
CA LYS A 225 -25.24 38.22 -66.18
C LYS A 225 -25.41 37.82 -67.65
N ALA A 226 -26.06 38.66 -68.46
CA ALA A 226 -26.27 38.40 -69.88
C ALA A 226 -24.93 38.29 -70.63
N THR A 227 -24.00 39.22 -70.41
CA THR A 227 -22.67 39.19 -71.05
C THR A 227 -21.87 37.96 -70.62
N ALA A 228 -21.90 37.59 -69.33
CA ALA A 228 -21.26 36.38 -68.84
C ALA A 228 -21.86 35.11 -69.46
N THR A 229 -23.19 35.00 -69.52
CA THR A 229 -23.86 33.86 -70.14
C THR A 229 -23.54 33.77 -71.63
N TYR A 230 -23.54 34.90 -72.36
CA TYR A 230 -23.19 34.93 -73.77
C TYR A 230 -21.73 34.56 -74.03
N GLY A 231 -20.80 35.08 -73.21
CA GLY A 231 -19.39 34.70 -73.29
C GLY A 231 -19.19 33.19 -73.04
N ALA A 232 -19.88 32.65 -72.04
CA ALA A 232 -19.83 31.22 -71.73
C ALA A 232 -20.41 30.36 -72.87
N THR A 233 -21.58 30.72 -73.42
CA THR A 233 -22.17 29.97 -74.54
C THR A 233 -21.30 30.04 -75.79
N LYS A 234 -20.74 31.21 -76.11
CA LYS A 234 -19.79 31.38 -77.23
C LYS A 234 -18.55 30.47 -77.06
N ALA A 235 -18.00 30.39 -75.85
CA ALA A 235 -16.87 29.51 -75.56
C ALA A 235 -17.25 28.02 -75.68
N MET A 236 -18.44 27.63 -75.21
CA MET A 236 -18.93 26.25 -75.36
C MET A 236 -19.12 25.86 -76.83
N VAL A 237 -19.69 26.75 -77.65
CA VAL A 237 -19.86 26.52 -79.10
C VAL A 237 -18.51 26.38 -79.80
N ALA A 238 -17.53 27.25 -79.48
CA ALA A 238 -16.18 27.13 -80.02
C ALA A 238 -15.50 25.79 -79.67
N ASN A 239 -15.84 25.24 -78.50
CA ASN A 239 -15.35 23.94 -78.03
C ASN A 239 -16.21 22.75 -78.50
N GLY A 240 -17.08 22.94 -79.49
CA GLY A 240 -17.82 21.87 -80.16
C GLY A 240 -19.14 21.46 -79.50
N TYR A 241 -19.61 22.19 -78.47
CA TYR A 241 -20.92 21.95 -77.86
C TYR A 241 -22.03 22.49 -78.77
N LYS A 242 -22.96 21.63 -79.21
CA LYS A 242 -24.16 22.01 -79.97
C LYS A 242 -25.37 22.00 -79.03
N SER A 243 -25.95 23.18 -78.77
CA SER A 243 -27.21 23.30 -78.03
C SER A 243 -28.33 22.56 -78.80
N PHE A 244 -29.14 21.75 -78.10
CA PHE A 244 -30.28 21.02 -78.71
C PHE A 244 -31.40 21.96 -79.19
N VAL A 245 -31.40 23.22 -78.75
CA VAL A 245 -32.24 24.29 -79.28
C VAL A 245 -31.29 25.37 -79.78
N GLU A 246 -31.13 25.49 -81.10
CA GLU A 246 -30.42 26.63 -81.68
C GLU A 246 -31.20 27.90 -81.30
N PRO A 247 -30.57 28.91 -80.69
CA PRO A 247 -31.23 30.19 -80.49
C PRO A 247 -31.53 30.78 -81.87
N ALA A 248 -32.80 31.10 -82.14
CA ALA A 248 -33.30 31.58 -83.45
C ALA A 248 -32.58 32.83 -84.01
N PHE A 249 -31.68 33.45 -83.24
CA PHE A 249 -30.91 34.61 -83.64
C PHE A 249 -29.66 34.29 -84.46
N SER A 250 -29.26 33.02 -84.62
CA SER A 250 -28.09 32.65 -85.44
C SER A 250 -28.41 32.20 -86.86
N GLN A 251 -29.67 32.29 -87.32
CA GLN A 251 -29.99 32.12 -88.73
C GLN A 251 -30.26 33.47 -89.39
N THR A 252 -29.18 34.16 -89.71
CA THR A 252 -29.16 35.19 -90.74
C THR A 252 -27.97 34.89 -91.65
N ALA A 253 -28.26 34.85 -92.95
CA ALA A 253 -27.37 34.54 -94.07
C ALA A 253 -26.09 35.41 -94.11
#